data_AF-A0A1Q4XK65-F1
#
_entry.id   AF-A0A1Q4XK65-F1
#
_cell.length_a   1.000
_cell.length_b   1.000
_cell.length_c   1.000
_cell.angle_alpha   90.00
_cell.angle_beta   90.00
_cell.angle_gamma   90.00
#
_symmetry.space_group_name_H-M   'P 1'
#
loop_
_entity.id
_entity.type
_entity.pdbx_description
1 polymer ?
#
loop_
_entity_poly.entity_id
_entity_poly.type
_entity_poly.pdbx_seq_one_letter_code
_entity_poly.pdbx_strand_id
1 'polypeptide(L)'
;MSFVEMDTTVAEGVFDALETAGATLETDWTRARQAVSAGEAGIGDDEIARAFRTHYDPARDLALRSADNAPRMFTALVVNGRAIAADYLAADARGAAEVRRGLPPIQGPR
;
A
#
# COMPACT_ATOMS: atom_id res chain seq x y z
N MET A 1 -27.66 17.89 -11.68
CA MET A 1 -27.95 16.65 -10.95
C MET A 1 -26.74 15.76 -11.10
N SER A 2 -26.04 15.51 -10.00
CA SER A 2 -24.91 14.58 -9.91
C SER A 2 -25.42 13.40 -9.07
N PHE A 3 -25.07 12.16 -9.44
CA PHE A 3 -25.48 10.94 -8.73
C PHE A 3 -24.38 10.48 -7.77
N VAL A 4 -23.58 11.42 -7.26
CA VAL A 4 -22.48 11.13 -6.34
C VAL A 4 -23.06 10.65 -5.01
N GLU A 5 -23.02 9.34 -4.80
CA GLU A 5 -23.28 8.68 -3.53
C GLU A 5 -21.98 8.44 -2.73
N MET A 6 -20.81 8.48 -3.39
CA MET A 6 -19.49 8.31 -2.76
C MET A 6 -18.74 9.64 -2.64
N ASP A 7 -18.38 10.06 -1.42
CA ASP A 7 -17.51 11.22 -1.20
C ASP A 7 -16.04 10.85 -1.51
N THR A 8 -15.64 11.09 -2.76
CA THR A 8 -14.26 10.85 -3.20
C THR A 8 -13.24 11.81 -2.58
N THR A 9 -13.67 12.96 -2.05
CA THR A 9 -12.76 13.93 -1.41
C THR A 9 -12.25 13.40 -0.08
N VAL A 10 -13.14 12.76 0.69
CA VAL A 10 -12.75 12.08 1.93
C VAL A 10 -11.82 10.89 1.63
N ALA A 11 -12.08 10.15 0.55
CA ALA A 11 -11.22 9.03 0.14
C ALA A 11 -9.81 9.49 -0.24
N GLU A 12 -9.65 10.61 -0.97
CA GLU A 12 -8.33 11.16 -1.31
C GLU A 12 -7.53 11.54 -0.06
N GLY A 13 -8.14 12.16 0.95
CA GLY A 13 -7.45 12.47 2.20
C GLY A 13 -6.94 11.21 2.93
N VAL A 14 -7.67 10.10 2.84
CA VAL A 14 -7.22 8.79 3.38
C VAL A 14 -6.09 8.22 2.53
N PHE A 15 -6.15 8.33 1.20
CA PHE A 15 -5.08 7.87 0.31
C PHE A 15 -3.76 8.63 0.54
N ASP A 16 -3.82 9.95 0.74
CA ASP A 16 -2.63 10.76 1.05
C ASP A 16 -1.99 10.34 2.38
N ALA A 17 -2.82 10.06 3.39
CA ALA A 17 -2.34 9.58 4.69
C ALA A 17 -1.67 8.19 4.58
N LEU A 18 -2.24 7.29 3.78
CA LEU A 18 -1.69 5.96 3.52
C LEU A 18 -0.39 6.00 2.71
N GLU A 19 -0.32 6.90 1.73
CA GLU A 19 0.89 7.14 0.93
C GLU A 19 2.03 7.65 1.81
N THR A 20 1.73 8.63 2.68
CA THR A 20 2.68 9.17 3.67
C THR A 20 3.15 8.10 4.66
N ALA A 21 2.23 7.27 5.16
CA ALA A 21 2.56 6.17 6.06
C ALA A 21 3.47 5.13 5.37
N GLY A 22 3.16 4.76 4.13
CA GLY A 22 3.96 3.82 3.33
C GLY A 22 5.39 4.33 3.10
N ALA A 23 5.54 5.59 2.71
CA ALA A 23 6.85 6.22 2.49
C ALA A 23 7.68 6.34 3.78
N THR A 24 7.02 6.65 4.89
CA THR A 24 7.65 6.70 6.22
C THR A 24 8.15 5.30 6.61
N LEU A 25 7.30 4.29 6.47
CA LEU A 25 7.65 2.90 6.76
C LEU A 25 8.80 2.41 5.89
N GLU A 26 8.84 2.74 4.59
CA GLU A 26 9.94 2.38 3.68
C GLU A 26 11.28 3.00 4.14
N THR A 27 11.25 4.27 4.52
CA THR A 27 12.43 4.99 4.99
C THR A 27 12.97 4.39 6.27
N ASP A 28 12.11 4.18 7.26
CA ASP A 28 12.49 3.63 8.56
C ASP A 28 12.93 2.17 8.45
N TRP A 29 12.26 1.39 7.60
CA TRP A 29 12.66 0.02 7.31
C TRP A 29 14.05 -0.03 6.66
N THR A 30 14.32 0.84 5.69
CA THR A 30 15.64 0.91 5.03
C THR A 30 16.75 1.18 6.05
N ARG A 31 16.52 2.10 6.99
CA ARG A 31 17.47 2.39 8.09
C ARG A 31 17.64 1.19 9.01
N ALA A 32 16.55 0.56 9.44
CA ALA A 32 16.59 -0.62 10.30
C ALA A 32 17.35 -1.77 9.64
N ARG A 33 17.10 -2.03 8.35
CA ARG A 33 17.79 -3.06 7.57
C ARG A 33 19.31 -2.81 7.51
N GLN A 34 19.73 -1.58 7.29
CA GLN A 34 21.15 -1.22 7.30
C GLN A 34 21.77 -1.46 8.69
N ALA A 35 21.08 -1.06 9.76
CA ALA A 35 21.54 -1.28 11.13
C ALA A 35 21.65 -2.78 11.47
N VAL A 36 20.68 -3.59 11.07
CA VAL A 36 20.72 -5.07 11.21
C VAL A 36 21.93 -5.63 10.48
N SER A 37 22.11 -5.28 9.20
CA SER A 37 23.24 -5.77 8.40
C SER A 37 24.60 -5.36 8.98
N ALA A 38 24.71 -4.16 9.55
CA ALA A 38 25.92 -3.71 10.23
C ALA A 38 26.17 -4.49 11.52
N GLY A 39 25.12 -4.78 12.30
CA GLY A 39 25.20 -5.58 13.52
C GLY A 39 25.55 -7.05 13.25
N GLU A 40 25.12 -7.62 12.12
CA GLU A 40 25.44 -8.98 11.70
C GLU A 40 26.94 -9.23 11.50
N ALA A 41 27.73 -8.18 11.20
CA ALA A 41 29.18 -8.27 11.14
C ALA A 41 29.83 -8.57 12.51
N GLY A 42 29.10 -8.32 13.60
CA GLY A 42 29.52 -8.69 14.95
C GLY A 42 29.25 -10.15 15.31
N ILE A 43 28.48 -10.88 14.50
CA ILE A 43 28.30 -12.32 14.66
C ILE A 43 29.56 -12.96 14.08
N GLY A 44 30.47 -13.40 14.95
CA GLY A 44 31.74 -14.03 14.55
C GLY A 44 31.57 -15.32 13.75
N ASP A 45 32.67 -16.06 13.60
CA ASP A 45 32.71 -17.30 12.80
C ASP A 45 33.07 -18.55 13.61
N ASP A 46 33.09 -18.42 14.94
CA ASP A 46 33.36 -19.53 15.84
C ASP A 46 32.18 -20.53 15.92
N GLU A 47 32.34 -21.57 16.73
CA GLU A 47 31.32 -22.61 16.89
C GLU A 47 30.03 -22.09 17.54
N ILE A 48 30.14 -21.11 18.44
CA ILE A 48 28.97 -20.47 19.08
C ILE A 48 28.20 -19.66 18.03
N ALA A 49 28.90 -18.90 17.20
CA ALA A 49 28.29 -18.13 16.14
C ALA A 49 27.62 -19.02 15.08
N ARG A 50 28.23 -20.15 14.71
CA ARG A 50 27.59 -21.15 13.82
C ARG A 50 26.33 -21.75 14.42
N ALA A 51 26.35 -22.09 15.71
CA ALA A 51 25.17 -22.58 16.41
C ALA A 51 24.06 -21.52 16.44
N PHE A 52 24.41 -20.25 16.70
CA PHE A 52 23.46 -19.14 16.67
C PHE A 52 22.85 -18.93 15.28
N ARG A 53 23.68 -18.89 14.22
CA ARG A 53 23.25 -18.71 12.82
C ARG A 53 22.23 -19.74 12.36
N THR A 54 22.30 -20.97 12.88
CA THR A 54 21.32 -22.05 12.59
C THR A 54 19.88 -21.64 12.91
N HIS A 55 19.66 -20.81 13.93
CA HIS A 55 18.34 -20.30 14.29
C HIS A 55 18.10 -18.87 13.77
N TYR A 56 19.16 -18.06 13.77
CA TYR A 56 19.07 -16.65 13.39
C TYR A 56 18.77 -16.47 11.89
N ASP A 57 19.51 -17.13 11.01
CA ASP A 57 19.42 -16.85 9.56
C ASP A 57 18.01 -17.09 8.99
N PRO A 58 17.31 -18.21 9.31
CA PRO A 58 15.94 -18.41 8.82
C PRO A 58 14.94 -17.38 9.35
N ALA A 59 15.06 -17.00 10.63
CA ALA A 59 14.18 -16.02 11.26
C ALA A 59 14.41 -14.61 10.69
N ARG A 60 15.67 -14.25 10.50
CA ARG A 60 16.11 -13.00 9.88
C ARG A 60 15.60 -12.90 8.44
N ASP A 61 15.75 -13.95 7.64
CA ASP A 61 15.26 -13.97 6.27
C ASP A 61 13.74 -13.83 6.17
N LEU A 62 12.98 -14.46 7.09
CA LEU A 62 11.53 -14.30 7.16
C LEU A 62 11.13 -12.87 7.52
N ALA A 63 11.82 -12.27 8.50
CA ALA A 63 11.59 -10.89 8.92
C ALA A 63 11.88 -9.91 7.78
N LEU A 64 13.02 -10.06 7.10
CA LEU A 64 13.39 -9.22 5.96
C LEU A 64 12.36 -9.28 4.84
N ARG A 65 11.93 -10.49 4.44
CA ARG A 65 10.91 -10.65 3.38
C ARG A 65 9.59 -9.98 3.74
N SER A 66 9.16 -10.11 4.99
CA SER A 66 7.88 -9.53 5.45
C SER A 66 7.95 -8.01 5.46
N ALA A 67 9.02 -7.45 5.99
CA ALA A 67 9.22 -6.01 6.10
C ALA A 67 9.49 -5.34 4.75
N ASP A 68 10.18 -6.02 3.83
CA ASP A 68 10.37 -5.54 2.44
C ASP A 68 9.05 -5.39 1.67
N ASN A 69 8.05 -6.18 2.03
CA ASN A 69 6.75 -6.17 1.36
C ASN A 69 5.78 -5.12 1.96
N ALA A 70 5.91 -4.81 3.25
CA ALA A 70 4.92 -4.00 3.95
C ALA A 70 4.70 -2.59 3.33
N PRO A 71 5.73 -1.81 2.97
CA PRO A 71 5.52 -0.51 2.32
C PRO A 71 4.80 -0.62 0.97
N ARG A 72 5.12 -1.66 0.18
CA ARG A 72 4.53 -1.89 -1.14
C ARG A 72 3.03 -2.14 -1.08
N MET A 73 2.53 -2.70 0.02
CA MET A 73 1.10 -2.91 0.24
C MET A 73 0.34 -1.58 0.34
N PHE A 74 0.93 -0.55 0.97
CA PHE A 74 0.31 0.77 1.05
C PHE A 74 0.26 1.44 -0.33
N THR A 75 1.36 1.39 -1.09
CA THR A 75 1.39 1.92 -2.46
C THR A 75 0.34 1.25 -3.34
N ALA A 76 0.26 -0.09 -3.31
CA ALA A 76 -0.73 -0.83 -4.09
C ALA A 76 -2.17 -0.45 -3.71
N LEU A 77 -2.44 -0.28 -2.42
CA LEU A 77 -3.77 0.09 -1.93
C LEU A 77 -4.16 1.51 -2.37
N VAL A 78 -3.23 2.46 -2.30
CA VAL A 78 -3.45 3.84 -2.77
C VAL A 78 -3.69 3.90 -4.28
N VAL A 79 -2.84 3.22 -5.06
CA VAL A 79 -2.97 3.19 -6.53
C VAL A 79 -4.32 2.59 -6.95
N ASN A 80 -4.68 1.44 -6.37
CA ASN A 80 -5.95 0.80 -6.68
C ASN A 80 -7.14 1.63 -6.21
N GLY A 81 -7.05 2.24 -5.03
CA GLY A 81 -8.11 3.09 -4.48
C GLY A 81 -8.39 4.31 -5.36
N ARG A 82 -7.35 5.04 -5.78
CA ARG A 82 -7.46 6.19 -6.68
C ARG A 82 -8.01 5.78 -8.06
N ALA A 83 -7.59 4.64 -8.60
CA ALA A 83 -8.13 4.12 -9.86
C ALA A 83 -9.64 3.84 -9.77
N ILE A 84 -10.08 3.17 -8.71
CA ILE A 84 -11.51 2.87 -8.47
C ILE A 84 -12.32 4.17 -8.30
N ALA A 85 -11.79 5.14 -7.54
CA ALA A 85 -12.45 6.44 -7.37
C ALA A 85 -12.59 7.19 -8.71
N ALA A 86 -11.56 7.17 -9.55
CA ALA A 86 -11.59 7.76 -10.89
C ALA A 86 -12.63 7.07 -11.80
N ASP A 87 -12.70 5.74 -11.76
CA ASP A 87 -13.68 4.97 -12.53
C ASP A 87 -15.12 5.28 -12.10
N TYR A 88 -15.35 5.43 -10.79
CA TYR A 88 -16.65 5.85 -10.24
C TYR A 88 -17.06 7.24 -10.74
N LEU A 89 -16.15 8.23 -10.62
CA LEU A 89 -16.42 9.59 -11.10
C LEU A 89 -16.68 9.64 -12.61
N ALA A 90 -15.96 8.84 -13.39
CA ALA A 90 -16.20 8.72 -14.82
C ALA A 90 -17.56 8.09 -15.13
N ALA A 91 -18.00 7.10 -14.34
CA ALA A 91 -19.33 6.51 -14.47
C ALA A 91 -20.45 7.51 -14.12
N ASP A 92 -20.29 8.27 -13.03
CA ASP A 92 -21.24 9.33 -12.64
C ASP A 92 -21.38 10.39 -13.75
N ALA A 93 -20.26 10.86 -14.30
CA ALA A 93 -20.25 11.84 -15.38
C ALA A 93 -20.98 11.34 -16.64
N ARG A 94 -20.80 10.06 -17.00
CA ARG A 94 -21.53 9.42 -18.11
C ARG A 94 -23.04 9.38 -17.84
N GLY A 95 -23.46 8.92 -16.66
CA GLY A 95 -24.87 8.86 -16.27
C GLY A 95 -25.53 10.25 -16.26
N ALA A 96 -24.85 11.25 -15.71
CA ALA A 96 -25.33 12.63 -15.70
C ALA A 96 -25.48 13.23 -17.12
N ALA A 97 -24.57 12.88 -18.04
CA ALA A 97 -24.64 13.31 -19.43
C ALA A 97 -25.82 12.68 -20.18
N GLU A 98 -26.12 11.40 -19.94
CA GLU A 98 -27.24 10.69 -20.55
C GLU A 98 -28.60 11.20 -20.07
N VAL A 99 -28.74 11.45 -18.77
CA VAL A 99 -29.94 12.06 -18.19
C VAL A 99 -30.17 13.46 -18.79
N ARG A 100 -29.12 14.25 -19.00
CA ARG A 100 -29.22 15.57 -19.67
C ARG A 100 -29.68 15.45 -21.12
N ARG A 101 -29.43 14.32 -21.78
CA ARG A 101 -29.87 14.03 -23.15
C ARG A 101 -31.28 13.42 -23.23
N GLY A 102 -31.98 13.27 -22.10
CA GLY A 102 -33.34 12.72 -22.05
C GLY A 102 -33.41 11.19 -22.10
N LEU A 103 -32.27 10.51 -21.94
CA LEU A 103 -32.21 9.06 -21.80
C LEU A 103 -32.37 8.67 -20.32
N PRO A 104 -33.03 7.53 -20.00
CA PRO A 104 -33.11 7.06 -18.63
C PRO A 104 -31.71 6.79 -18.06
N PRO A 105 -31.45 7.04 -16.76
CA PRO A 105 -30.14 6.81 -16.17
C PRO A 105 -29.72 5.35 -16.28
N ILE A 106 -28.47 5.10 -16.64
CA ILE A 106 -27.88 3.75 -16.58
C ILE A 106 -27.87 3.31 -15.11
N GLN A 107 -28.69 2.32 -14.76
CA GLN A 107 -28.56 1.65 -13.47
C GLN A 107 -27.37 0.70 -13.55
N GLY A 108 -26.35 0.94 -12.73
CA GLY A 108 -25.27 -0.02 -12.51
C GLY A 108 -25.80 -1.34 -11.94
N PRO A 109 -25.09 -2.46 -12.13
CA PRO A 109 -25.50 -3.75 -11.59
C PRO A 109 -25.62 -3.65 -10.06
N ARG A 110 -26.74 -4.16 -9.54
CA ARG A 110 -27.04 -4.27 -8.10
C ARG A 110 -26.19 -5.34 -7.44
#